data_AF-A0A517VXM8-F1
#
_entry.id   AF-A0A517VXM8-F1
#
_cell.length_a   1.000
_cell.length_b   1.000
_cell.length_c   1.000
_cell.angle_alpha   90.00
_cell.angle_beta   90.00
_cell.angle_gamma   90.00
#
_symmetry.space_group_name_H-M   'P 1'
#
loop_
_entity.id
_entity.type
_entity.pdbx_description
1 polymer ?
#
loop_
_entity_poly.entity_id
_entity_poly.type
_entity_poly.pdbx_seq_one_letter_code
_entity_poly.pdbx_strand_id
1 'polypeptide(L)' 'MNDNVKLIDRRQLASKLGISIRTLQRWLSSGKIPKPIYLGSGRRLPRWILSTIDQWIISSCPSVKDSNIERK' A
#
# COMPACT_ATOMS: atom_id res chain seq x y z
N MET A 1 -20.66 12.85 4.12
CA MET A 1 -19.21 12.60 4.11
C MET A 1 -18.92 11.62 2.98
N ASN A 2 -18.36 12.08 1.85
CA ASN A 2 -17.99 11.19 0.76
C ASN A 2 -16.56 10.72 1.00
N ASP A 3 -16.39 9.65 1.77
CA ASP A 3 -15.12 8.94 1.89
C ASP A 3 -14.70 8.46 0.50
N ASN A 4 -13.84 9.25 -0.16
CA ASN A 4 -13.26 8.94 -1.44
C ASN A 4 -12.20 7.84 -1.23
N VAL A 5 -12.65 6.60 -1.05
CA VAL A 5 -11.78 5.44 -0.86
C VAL A 5 -11.00 5.22 -2.15
N LYS A 6 -9.76 5.71 -2.17
CA LYS A 6 -8.87 5.56 -3.32
C LYS A 6 -8.29 4.15 -3.35
N LEU A 7 -8.79 3.35 -4.28
CA LEU A 7 -8.28 2.02 -4.55
C LEU A 7 -7.15 2.07 -5.58
N ILE A 8 -6.01 1.49 -5.23
CA ILE A 8 -4.86 1.35 -6.13
C ILE A 8 -4.70 -0.10 -6.58
N ASP A 9 -4.19 -0.28 -7.79
CA ASP A 9 -3.91 -1.59 -8.35
C ASP A 9 -2.46 -2.04 -8.06
N ARG A 10 -2.12 -3.24 -8.52
CA ARG A 10 -0.77 -3.81 -8.34
C ARG A 10 0.34 -2.98 -8.99
N ARG A 11 0.06 -2.28 -10.09
CA ARG A 11 1.06 -1.48 -10.81
C ARG A 11 1.36 -0.20 -10.04
N GLN A 12 0.31 0.48 -9.59
CA GLN A 12 0.41 1.67 -8.77
C GLN A 12 1.10 1.36 -7.43
N LEU A 13 0.72 0.26 -6.78
CA LEU A 13 1.38 -0.16 -5.54
C LEU A 13 2.86 -0.50 -5.75
N ALA A 14 3.19 -1.26 -6.80
CA ALA A 14 4.57 -1.59 -7.14
C ALA A 14 5.41 -0.33 -7.41
N SER A 15 4.86 0.63 -8.18
CA SER A 15 5.50 1.91 -8.46
C SER A 15 5.70 2.74 -7.19
N LYS A 16 4.72 2.76 -6.30
CA LYS A 16 4.79 3.50 -5.02
C LYS A 16 5.85 2.94 -4.08
N LEU A 17 6.03 1.62 -4.09
CA LEU A 17 7.06 0.93 -3.31
C LEU A 17 8.43 0.89 -4.01
N GLY A 18 8.53 1.34 -5.27
CA GLY A 18 9.77 1.27 -6.04
C GLY A 18 10.23 -0.15 -6.36
N ILE A 19 9.30 -1.12 -6.42
CA ILE A 19 9.61 -2.54 -6.66
C ILE A 19 8.96 -3.05 -7.95
N SER A 20 9.46 -4.18 -8.46
CA SER A 20 8.80 -4.88 -9.57
C SER A 20 7.48 -5.52 -9.13
N ILE A 21 6.53 -5.68 -10.06
CA ILE A 21 5.27 -6.41 -9.81
C ILE A 21 5.55 -7.86 -9.35
N ARG A 22 6.61 -8.48 -9.87
CA ARG A 22 7.03 -9.82 -9.47
C ARG A 22 7.48 -9.87 -8.00
N THR A 23 8.19 -8.84 -7.55
CA THR A 23 8.56 -8.68 -6.13
C THR A 23 7.32 -8.48 -5.27
N LEU A 24 6.40 -7.62 -5.72
CA LEU A 24 5.13 -7.39 -5.02
C LEU A 24 4.32 -8.70 -4.85
N GLN A 25 4.21 -9.52 -5.90
CA GLN A 25 3.55 -10.82 -5.82
C GLN A 25 4.26 -11.77 -4.86
N ARG A 26 5.59 -11.83 -4.87
CA ARG A 26 6.36 -12.64 -3.91
C ARG A 26 6.08 -12.20 -2.48
N TRP A 27 6.07 -10.90 -2.22
CA TRP A 27 5.77 -10.34 -0.89
C TRP A 27 4.35 -10.66 -0.45
N LEU A 28 3.38 -10.60 -1.37
CA LEU A 28 2.00 -11.01 -1.13
C LEU A 28 1.91 -12.48 -0.72
N SER A 29 2.56 -13.38 -1.47
CA SER A 29 2.59 -14.81 -1.15
C SER A 29 3.27 -15.09 0.19
N SER A 30 4.27 -14.29 0.57
CA SER A 30 4.95 -14.39 1.87
C SER A 30 4.24 -13.68 3.03
N GLY A 31 3.13 -12.98 2.78
CA GLY A 31 2.40 -12.23 3.81
C GLY A 31 3.10 -10.98 4.34
N LYS A 32 4.10 -10.45 3.61
CA LYS A 32 4.88 -9.26 4.01
C LYS A 32 4.18 -7.93 3.75
N ILE A 33 3.07 -7.94 3.02
CA ILE A 33 2.30 -6.74 2.69
C ILE A 33 0.83 -6.91 3.07
N PRO A 34 0.06 -5.81 3.20
CA PRO A 34 -1.37 -5.88 3.47
C PRO A 34 -2.12 -6.70 2.41
N LYS A 35 -3.11 -7.48 2.87
CA LYS A 35 -3.94 -8.29 2.00
C LYS A 35 -4.77 -7.38 1.07
N PRO A 36 -4.83 -7.68 -0.24
CA PRO A 36 -5.68 -6.96 -1.16
C PRO A 36 -7.15 -7.29 -0.95
N ILE A 37 -7.99 -6.34 -1.33
CA ILE A 37 -9.40 -6.53 -1.60
C ILE A 37 -9.52 -7.06 -3.03
N TYR A 38 -10.27 -8.13 -3.24
CA TYR A 38 -10.51 -8.67 -4.57
C TYR A 38 -11.83 -8.13 -5.12
N LEU A 39 -11.79 -7.46 -6.27
CA LEU A 39 -13.01 -7.01 -6.95
C LEU A 39 -13.44 -8.04 -8.00
N GLY A 40 -14.71 -8.45 -8.00
CA GLY A 40 -15.29 -9.39 -8.96
C GLY A 40 -15.23 -10.87 -8.56
N SER A 41 -15.65 -11.75 -9.47
CA SER A 41 -15.76 -13.19 -9.21
C SER A 41 -14.37 -13.84 -9.08
N GLY A 42 -13.89 -13.93 -7.84
CA GLY A 42 -12.65 -14.63 -7.46
C GLY A 42 -11.43 -13.73 -7.20
N ARG A 43 -10.26 -14.35 -7.02
CA ARG A 43 -9.01 -13.68 -6.59
C ARG A 43 -8.23 -12.99 -7.74
N ARG A 44 -8.88 -12.58 -8.83
CA ARG A 44 -8.20 -12.12 -10.06
C ARG A 44 -7.85 -10.63 -10.10
N LEU A 45 -8.61 -9.78 -9.40
CA LEU A 45 -8.42 -8.32 -9.43
C LEU A 45 -8.11 -7.79 -8.02
N PRO A 46 -6.87 -7.94 -7.54
CA PRO A 46 -6.45 -7.36 -6.27
C PRO A 46 -6.42 -5.83 -6.36
N ARG A 47 -6.92 -5.19 -5.30
CA ARG A 47 -6.93 -3.76 -5.04
C ARG A 47 -6.51 -3.49 -3.61
N TRP A 48 -5.85 -2.36 -3.39
CA TRP A 48 -5.48 -1.92 -2.05
C TRP A 48 -6.07 -0.54 -1.79
N ILE A 49 -6.48 -0.32 -0.54
CA ILE A 49 -6.86 1.02 -0.10
C ILE A 49 -5.58 1.82 0.08
N LEU A 50 -5.46 2.95 -0.59
CA LEU A 50 -4.27 3.79 -0.55
C LEU A 50 -3.91 4.19 0.88
N SER A 51 -4.89 4.65 1.66
CA SER A 51 -4.70 5.07 3.05
C SER A 51 -4.13 3.95 3.93
N THR A 52 -4.62 2.71 3.78
CA THR A 52 -4.10 1.55 4.51
C THR A 52 -2.66 1.23 4.13
N ILE A 53 -2.31 1.37 2.84
CA ILE A 53 -0.92 1.19 2.39
C ILE A 53 -0.01 2.28 2.94
N ASP A 54 -0.44 3.54 2.91
CA ASP A 54 0.34 4.64 3.48
C ASP A 54 0.59 4.43 4.97
N GLN A 55 -0.44 4.07 5.74
CA GLN A 55 -0.30 3.73 7.16
C GLN A 55 0.65 2.54 7.38
N TRP A 56 0.56 1.51 6.53
CA TRP A 56 1.45 0.36 6.61
C TRP A 56 2.91 0.72 6.30
N ILE A 57 3.16 1.59 5.32
CA ILE A 57 4.51 2.09 5.01
C ILE A 57 5.08 2.85 6.21
N ILE A 58 4.28 3.74 6.80
CA ILE A 58 4.66 4.51 8.00
C ILE A 58 4.99 3.56 9.16
N SER A 59 4.15 2.55 9.40
CA SER A 59 4.36 1.58 10.48
C SER A 59 5.53 0.62 10.24
N SER A 60 5.79 0.24 8.98
CA SER A 60 6.85 -0.69 8.60
C SER A 60 8.21 -0.03 8.40
N CYS A 61 8.27 1.30 8.34
CA CYS A 61 9.50 2.07 8.25
C CYS A 61 9.79 2.71 9.63
N PRO A 62 10.54 2.06 10.53
CA PRO A 62 10.84 2.59 11.86
C PRO A 62 11.86 3.75 11.88
N SER A 63 12.06 4.48 10.78
CA SER A 63 13.08 5.52 10.72
C SER A 63 12.79 6.55 9.64
N VAL A 64 12.21 7.68 10.02
CA VAL A 64 13.02 8.88 10.27
C VAL A 64 12.35 9.63 11.42
N LYS A 65 13.13 9.97 12.45
CA LYS A 65 12.68 10.88 13.52
C LYS A 65 12.05 12.12 12.89
N ASP A 66 10.90 12.48 13.44
CA ASP A 66 10.34 13.81 13.45
C ASP A 66 11.46 14.86 13.43
N SER A 67 11.60 15.51 12.28
CA SER A 67 12.51 16.62 12.10
C SER A 67 11.70 17.70 11.42
N ASN A 68 11.13 18.57 12.26
CA ASN A 68 10.80 19.96 11.98
C ASN A 68 9.36 20.23 11.46
N ILE A 69 8.41 20.32 12.39
CA ILE A 69 7.27 21.22 12.26
C ILE A 69 7.24 22.08 13.52
N GLU A 70 7.81 23.27 13.44
CA GLU A 70 7.20 24.54 13.88
C GLU A 70 8.21 25.67 13.65
N ARG A 71 8.09 26.34 12.50
CA ARG A 71 8.44 27.76 12.42
C ARG A 71 7.18 28.53 12.11
N LYS A 72 6.63 29.15 13.15
CA LYS A 72 5.67 30.25 13.07
C LYS A 72 6.39 31.53 13.49
#